data_AF-A0A659UHP3-F1
#
_entry.id   AF-A0A659UHP3-F1
#
_cell.length_a   1.000
_cell.length_b   1.000
_cell.length_c   1.000
_cell.angle_alpha   90.00
_cell.angle_beta   90.00
_cell.angle_gamma   90.00
#
_symmetry.space_group_name_H-M   'P 1'
#
loop_
_entity.id
_entity.type
_entity.pdbx_description
1 polymer ?
#
loop_
_entity_poly.entity_id
_entity_poly.type
_entity_poly.pdbx_seq_one_letter_code
_entity_poly.pdbx_strand_id
1 'polypeptide(L)'
;RNTRAGLIVRVVGDSSDAARAMGLNPDTVRLLATGVGGALAGIGGAYLSLYYPGSWTERISSGQGLMAVALVIFARWNPLGCFAAALLFGGAGALGPALQSVGVTQ
;
A
#
# COMPACT_ATOMS: atom_id res chain seq x y z
N ARG A 1 -4.33 -20.38 2.71
CA ARG A 1 -4.85 -19.00 2.55
C ARG A 1 -5.78 -18.97 1.35
N ASN A 2 -7.03 -19.40 1.54
CA ASN A 2 -8.03 -19.52 0.47
C ASN A 2 -9.29 -18.76 0.89
N THR A 3 -9.21 -17.44 0.95
CA THR A 3 -10.42 -16.61 1.06
C THR A 3 -11.15 -16.66 -0.27
N ARG A 4 -12.48 -16.86 -0.25
CA ARG A 4 -13.32 -17.01 -1.45
C ARG A 4 -13.06 -15.90 -2.48
N ALA A 5 -12.91 -14.65 -2.01
CA ALA A 5 -12.58 -13.50 -2.84
C ALA A 5 -11.20 -13.61 -3.54
N GLY A 6 -10.18 -14.14 -2.86
CA GLY A 6 -8.84 -14.30 -3.43
C GLY A 6 -8.77 -15.38 -4.51
N LEU A 7 -9.54 -16.47 -4.34
CA LEU A 7 -9.70 -17.49 -5.37
C LEU A 7 -10.45 -16.94 -6.60
N ILE A 8 -11.51 -16.17 -6.39
CA ILE A 8 -12.27 -15.54 -7.47
C ILE A 8 -11.36 -14.61 -8.30
N VAL A 9 -10.57 -13.75 -7.64
CA VAL A 9 -9.64 -12.85 -8.34
C VAL A 9 -8.56 -13.64 -9.11
N ARG A 10 -8.03 -14.72 -8.52
CA ARG A 10 -7.01 -15.55 -9.16
C ARG A 10 -7.55 -16.28 -10.38
N VAL A 11 -8.75 -16.86 -10.29
CA VAL A 11 -9.43 -17.53 -11.41
C VAL A 11 -9.75 -16.54 -12.54
N VAL A 12 -10.25 -15.34 -12.21
CA VAL A 12 -10.49 -14.27 -13.21
C VAL A 12 -9.18 -13.81 -13.87
N GLY A 13 -8.06 -13.85 -13.14
CA GLY A 13 -6.73 -13.57 -13.66
C GLY A 13 -6.18 -14.66 -14.59
N ASP A 14 -6.40 -15.93 -14.27
CA ASP A 14 -5.92 -17.07 -15.06
C ASP A 14 -6.72 -17.25 -16.37
N SER A 15 -8.05 -17.19 -16.33
CA SER A 15 -8.89 -17.24 -17.54
C SER A 15 -10.26 -16.59 -17.35
N SER A 16 -10.52 -15.54 -18.14
CA SER A 16 -11.80 -14.84 -18.13
C SER A 16 -12.97 -15.70 -18.63
N ASP A 17 -12.70 -16.64 -19.54
CA ASP A 17 -13.74 -17.57 -20.04
C ASP A 17 -14.11 -18.62 -18.99
N ALA A 18 -13.14 -19.12 -18.22
CA ALA A 18 -13.41 -20.03 -17.11
C ALA A 18 -14.24 -19.35 -16.00
N ALA A 19 -14.00 -18.07 -15.74
CA ALA A 19 -14.79 -17.29 -14.79
C ALA A 19 -16.24 -17.09 -15.26
N ARG A 20 -16.45 -16.80 -16.55
CA ARG A 20 -17.79 -16.66 -17.14
C ARG A 20 -18.56 -17.98 -17.14
N ALA A 21 -17.89 -19.10 -17.40
CA ALA A 21 -18.49 -20.44 -17.32
C ALA A 21 -18.97 -20.79 -15.90
N MET A 22 -18.33 -20.22 -14.86
CA MET A 22 -18.75 -20.33 -13.46
C MET A 22 -19.85 -19.34 -13.05
N GLY A 23 -20.33 -18.49 -13.97
CA GLY A 23 -21.34 -17.47 -13.70
C GLY A 23 -20.80 -16.20 -13.03
N LEU A 24 -19.47 -16.01 -13.00
CA LEU A 24 -18.83 -14.79 -12.47
C LEU A 24 -18.61 -13.78 -13.60
N ASN A 25 -18.88 -12.51 -13.33
CA ASN A 25 -18.56 -11.43 -14.27
C ASN A 25 -17.11 -10.95 -14.06
N PRO A 26 -16.15 -11.26 -14.95
CA PRO A 26 -14.76 -10.87 -14.79
C PRO A 26 -14.55 -9.35 -14.82
N ASP A 27 -15.42 -8.62 -15.52
CA ASP A 27 -15.30 -7.16 -15.66
C ASP A 27 -15.60 -6.46 -14.32
N THR A 28 -16.62 -6.92 -13.59
CA THR A 28 -16.92 -6.42 -12.25
C THR A 28 -15.80 -6.75 -11.25
N VAL A 29 -15.24 -7.96 -11.31
CA VAL A 29 -14.14 -8.37 -10.42
C VAL A 29 -12.89 -7.53 -10.68
N ARG A 30 -12.56 -7.26 -11.96
CA ARG A 30 -11.44 -6.38 -12.34
C ARG A 30 -11.68 -4.94 -11.90
N LEU A 31 -12.88 -4.42 -12.10
CA LEU A 31 -13.24 -3.07 -11.68
C LEU A 31 -13.10 -2.91 -10.17
N LEU A 32 -13.60 -3.87 -9.38
CA LEU A 32 -13.47 -3.86 -7.93
C LEU A 32 -12.02 -4.00 -7.49
N ALA A 33 -11.25 -4.91 -8.08
CA ALA A 33 -9.84 -5.10 -7.73
C ALA A 33 -8.99 -3.84 -8.00
N THR A 34 -9.15 -3.24 -9.19
CA THR A 34 -8.44 -2.00 -9.56
C THR A 34 -8.95 -0.80 -8.75
N GLY A 35 -10.25 -0.72 -8.49
CA GLY A 35 -10.86 0.34 -7.68
C GLY A 35 -10.36 0.31 -6.24
N VAL A 36 -10.28 -0.86 -5.61
CA VAL A 36 -9.72 -1.03 -4.27
C VAL A 36 -8.22 -0.69 -4.26
N GLY A 37 -7.46 -1.15 -5.26
CA GLY A 37 -6.04 -0.82 -5.39
C GLY A 37 -5.80 0.69 -5.55
N GLY A 38 -6.60 1.36 -6.39
CA GLY A 38 -6.55 2.80 -6.59
C GLY A 38 -6.98 3.59 -5.36
N ALA A 39 -8.01 3.14 -4.63
CA ALA A 39 -8.42 3.77 -3.38
C ALA A 39 -7.31 3.72 -2.32
N LEU A 40 -6.63 2.57 -2.18
CA LEU A 40 -5.50 2.43 -1.25
C LEU A 40 -4.31 3.34 -1.64
N ALA A 41 -4.00 3.42 -2.94
CA ALA A 41 -2.96 4.33 -3.44
C ALA A 41 -3.33 5.80 -3.20
N GLY A 42 -4.60 6.17 -3.39
CA GLY A 42 -5.14 7.50 -3.13
C GLY A 42 -5.05 7.89 -1.65
N ILE A 43 -5.39 6.98 -0.74
CA ILE A 43 -5.24 7.20 0.72
C ILE A 43 -3.77 7.43 1.08
N GLY A 44 -2.85 6.64 0.52
CA GLY A 44 -1.41 6.84 0.71
C GLY A 44 -0.91 8.20 0.20
N GLY A 45 -1.40 8.65 -0.95
CA GLY A 45 -1.11 9.98 -1.50
C GLY A 45 -1.69 11.13 -0.66
N ALA A 46 -2.93 10.98 -0.19
CA ALA A 46 -3.58 11.97 0.67
C ALA A 46 -2.83 12.15 2.01
N TYR A 47 -2.29 11.07 2.58
CA TYR A 47 -1.47 11.13 3.78
C TYR A 47 -0.21 11.98 3.58
N LEU A 48 0.47 11.85 2.43
CA LEU A 48 1.64 12.68 2.10
C LEU A 48 1.31 14.17 2.04
N SER A 49 0.10 14.52 1.55
CA SER A 49 -0.36 15.90 1.47
C SER A 49 -0.80 16.50 2.81
N LEU A 50 -1.22 15.67 3.78
CA LEU A 50 -1.77 16.13 5.06
C LEU A 50 -0.76 16.13 6.21
N TYR A 51 0.22 15.23 6.19
CA TYR A 51 1.11 14.98 7.33
C TYR A 51 2.45 15.76 7.28
N TYR A 52 2.83 16.34 6.14
CA TYR A 52 4.05 17.17 6.09
C TYR A 52 3.73 18.65 6.40
N PRO A 53 4.41 19.26 7.39
CA PRO A 53 3.91 20.43 8.10
C PRO A 53 4.04 21.70 7.27
N GLY A 54 2.92 22.36 6.94
CA GLY A 54 2.80 23.81 6.75
C GLY A 54 3.68 24.54 5.73
N SER A 55 4.62 23.87 5.06
CA SER A 55 5.49 24.44 4.03
C SER A 55 5.61 23.46 2.87
N TRP A 56 5.26 23.95 1.69
CA TRP A 56 5.45 23.22 0.44
C TRP A 56 6.95 23.12 0.18
N THR A 57 7.55 22.00 0.57
CA THR A 57 8.94 21.69 0.26
C THR A 57 8.99 20.99 -1.10
N GLU A 58 9.82 21.46 -2.03
CA GLU A 58 9.95 21.00 -3.44
C GLU A 58 10.34 19.50 -3.61
N ARG A 59 10.35 18.71 -2.52
CA ARG A 59 10.87 17.34 -2.43
C ARG A 59 10.06 16.42 -1.48
N ILE A 60 8.76 16.63 -1.30
CA ILE A 60 7.92 15.81 -0.39
C ILE A 60 8.02 14.29 -0.65
N SER A 61 8.19 13.86 -1.91
CA SER A 61 8.31 12.44 -2.27
C SER A 61 9.74 11.86 -2.18
N SER A 62 10.75 12.67 -1.80
CA SER A 62 12.19 12.38 -1.92
C SER A 62 12.68 11.12 -1.16
N GLY A 63 12.34 9.93 -1.68
CA GLY A 63 12.73 8.62 -1.17
C GLY A 63 11.57 7.72 -0.72
N GLN A 64 10.36 8.24 -0.56
CA GLN A 64 9.22 7.47 -0.01
C GLN A 64 8.78 6.32 -0.93
N GLY A 65 8.89 6.51 -2.27
CA GLY A 65 8.63 5.45 -3.24
C GLY A 65 9.64 4.29 -3.16
N LEU A 66 10.91 4.58 -2.87
CA LEU A 66 11.93 3.55 -2.70
C LEU A 66 11.74 2.78 -1.39
N MET A 67 11.25 3.46 -0.35
CA MET A 67 10.85 2.84 0.91
C MET A 67 9.66 1.88 0.71
N ALA A 68 8.68 2.25 -0.11
CA ALA A 68 7.56 1.36 -0.47
C ALA A 68 8.03 0.08 -1.17
N VAL A 69 9.01 0.17 -2.08
CA VAL A 69 9.62 -1.00 -2.73
C VAL A 69 10.37 -1.87 -1.72
N ALA A 70 11.17 -1.26 -0.82
CA ALA A 70 11.87 -1.99 0.24
C ALA A 70 10.90 -2.76 1.14
N LEU A 71 9.77 -2.13 1.52
CA LEU A 71 8.71 -2.76 2.30
C LEU A 71 8.12 -3.99 1.62
N VAL A 72 7.81 -3.90 0.31
CA VAL A 72 7.27 -5.04 -0.45
C VAL A 72 8.25 -6.21 -0.50
N ILE A 73 9.55 -5.92 -0.66
CA ILE A 73 10.61 -6.94 -0.66
C ILE A 73 10.69 -7.62 0.70
N PHE A 74 10.74 -6.86 1.80
CA PHE A 74 10.75 -7.41 3.17
C PHE A 74 9.49 -8.20 3.50
N ALA A 75 8.33 -7.74 3.03
CA ALA A 75 7.05 -8.40 3.23
C ALA A 75 6.95 -9.76 2.49
N ARG A 76 7.81 -10.02 1.51
CA ARG A 76 7.86 -11.28 0.75
C ARG A 76 6.49 -11.67 0.16
N TRP A 77 5.78 -10.67 -0.38
CA TRP A 77 4.40 -10.77 -0.89
C TRP A 77 3.33 -11.22 0.13
N ASN A 78 3.65 -11.20 1.42
CA ASN A 78 2.71 -11.53 2.48
C ASN A 78 2.02 -10.24 3.01
N PRO A 79 0.68 -10.09 2.89
CA PRO A 79 -0.02 -8.89 3.35
C PRO A 79 0.14 -8.60 4.85
N LEU A 80 0.21 -9.63 5.70
CA LEU A 80 0.48 -9.43 7.14
C LEU A 80 1.92 -8.94 7.38
N GLY A 81 2.87 -9.46 6.60
CA GLY A 81 4.26 -9.00 6.64
C GLY A 81 4.40 -7.56 6.15
N CYS A 82 3.59 -7.16 5.16
CA CYS A 82 3.55 -5.79 4.66
C CYS A 82 3.08 -4.81 5.74
N PHE A 83 2.04 -5.17 6.50
CA PHE A 83 1.55 -4.34 7.60
C PHE A 83 2.60 -4.18 8.72
N ALA A 84 3.25 -5.28 9.13
CA ALA A 84 4.31 -5.24 10.14
C ALA A 84 5.52 -4.42 9.67
N ALA A 85 5.96 -4.61 8.42
CA ALA A 85 7.06 -3.86 7.84
C ALA A 85 6.72 -2.37 7.75
N ALA A 86 5.50 -2.02 7.30
CA ALA A 86 5.04 -0.63 7.21
C ALA A 86 5.04 0.07 8.57
N LEU A 87 4.60 -0.61 9.64
CA LEU A 87 4.67 -0.09 11.00
C LEU A 87 6.11 0.14 11.46
N LEU A 88 7.02 -0.79 11.18
CA LEU A 88 8.43 -0.66 11.56
C LEU A 88 9.13 0.48 10.82
N PHE A 89 8.98 0.57 9.49
CA PHE A 89 9.60 1.64 8.70
C PHE A 89 8.96 3.01 8.98
N GLY A 90 7.63 3.07 9.13
CA GLY A 90 6.93 4.30 9.52
C GLY A 90 7.34 4.78 10.90
N GLY A 91 7.44 3.87 11.87
CA GLY A 91 7.94 4.16 13.22
C GLY A 91 9.39 4.63 13.21
N ALA A 92 10.27 3.95 12.47
CA ALA A 92 11.67 4.37 12.31
C ALA A 92 11.79 5.77 11.67
N GLY A 93 10.97 6.08 10.66
CA GLY A 93 10.92 7.39 10.03
C GLY A 93 10.39 8.49 10.95
N ALA A 94 9.46 8.17 11.85
CA ALA A 94 8.88 9.12 12.82
C ALA A 94 9.77 9.32 14.06
N LEU A 95 10.64 8.36 14.39
CA LEU A 95 11.55 8.45 15.54
C LEU A 95 12.55 9.61 15.43
N GLY A 96 13.06 9.92 14.23
CA GLY A 96 13.97 11.06 14.03
C GLY A 96 13.33 12.41 14.42
N PRO A 97 12.20 12.79 13.80
CA PRO A 97 11.46 13.99 14.17
C PRO A 97 10.97 13.99 15.62
N ALA A 98 10.58 12.83 16.16
CA ALA A 98 10.17 12.71 17.55
C ALA A 98 11.33 12.92 18.54
N LEU A 99 12.55 12.48 18.21
CA LEU A 99 13.75 12.74 19.03
C LEU A 99 14.21 14.20 18.90
N GLN A 100 14.04 14.82 17.72
CA GLN A 100 14.25 16.25 17.53
C GLN A 100 13.24 17.10 18.33
N SER A 101 11.97 16.68 18.42
CA SER A 101 10.95 17.40 19.20
C SER A 101 11.12 17.27 20.71
N VAL A 102 11.79 16.20 21.19
CA VAL A 102 12.15 16.01 22.61
C VAL A 102 13.38 16.82 23.03
N GLY A 103 14.04 17.54 22.11
CA GLY A 103 15.04 18.56 22.46
C GLY A 103 16.49 18.12 22.35
N VAL A 104 16.81 17.07 21.59
CA VAL A 104 18.21 16.82 21.18
C VAL A 104 18.51 17.68 19.95
N THR A 105 18.64 18.98 20.18
CA THR A 105 19.28 19.93 19.28
C THR A 105 20.78 19.90 19.52
N GLN A 106 21.55 19.48 18.52
CA GLN A 106 22.83 20.10 18.22
C GLN A 106 22.74 20.81 16.88
#